data_AF-A0A8H2X577-F1
#
_entry.id   AF-A0A8H2X577-F1
#
_cell.length_a   1.000
_cell.length_b   1.000
_cell.length_c   1.000
_cell.angle_alpha   90.00
_cell.angle_beta   90.00
_cell.angle_gamma   90.00
#
_symmetry.space_group_name_H-M   'P 1'
#
loop_
_entity.id
_entity.type
_entity.pdbx_description
1 polymer ?
#
loop_
_entity_poly.entity_id
_entity_poly.type
_entity_poly.pdbx_seq_one_letter_code
_entity_poly.pdbx_strand_id
1 'polypeptide(L)'
;MPELHKELTADMDKLTQLHDAIESLLVIMSSSVVYLVTRNSFRQVNPDIPITKIRPPDKEDAPDVFEANKRELVNDLITKAKQIEYLIKSLPPPEPESEQAARLVSLEAEMKLANEEYRQALDRARRLHTQVGEALQLMLSDVESSATGTGDKKTLSTQSAPTQPSLITICHCDSDKYELLEEVWTNPLGLSILIQEINPSANVPAD
;
A
#
# COMPACT_ATOMS: atom_id res chain seq x y z
N MET A 1 16.57 -7.62 -13.88
CA MET A 1 16.40 -6.51 -12.91
C MET A 1 15.23 -6.84 -11.97
N PRO A 2 15.40 -7.67 -10.92
CA PRO A 2 14.32 -8.06 -9.98
C PRO A 2 14.22 -7.18 -8.71
N GLU A 3 15.26 -6.39 -8.43
CA GLU A 3 15.46 -5.74 -7.12
C GLU A 3 14.52 -4.54 -6.90
N LEU A 4 14.18 -3.82 -7.96
CA LEU A 4 13.57 -2.50 -7.85
C LEU A 4 12.06 -2.50 -7.54
N HIS A 5 11.33 -3.47 -8.09
CA HIS A 5 9.90 -3.63 -7.81
C HIS A 5 9.64 -4.10 -6.38
N LYS A 6 10.65 -4.76 -5.78
CA LYS A 6 10.59 -5.21 -4.41
C LYS A 6 10.67 -4.05 -3.42
N GLU A 7 11.52 -3.05 -3.68
CA GLU A 7 11.65 -1.87 -2.82
C GLU A 7 10.37 -1.02 -2.84
N LEU A 8 9.92 -0.55 -4.01
CA LEU A 8 8.82 0.42 -4.08
C LEU A 8 7.46 -0.13 -3.62
N THR A 9 7.20 -1.41 -3.85
CA THR A 9 5.95 -2.06 -3.42
C THR A 9 6.00 -2.45 -1.93
N ALA A 10 7.17 -2.83 -1.41
CA ALA A 10 7.32 -3.14 0.01
C ALA A 10 7.30 -1.87 0.87
N ASP A 11 7.73 -0.73 0.35
CA ASP A 11 7.81 0.50 1.13
C ASP A 11 6.43 1.18 1.30
N MET A 12 5.58 1.14 0.28
CA MET A 12 4.18 1.58 0.40
C MET A 12 3.36 0.71 1.38
N ASP A 13 3.72 -0.56 1.51
CA ASP A 13 3.10 -1.48 2.46
C ASP A 13 3.53 -1.18 3.92
N LYS A 14 4.81 -0.87 4.16
CA LYS A 14 5.32 -0.54 5.50
C LYS A 14 4.76 0.74 6.09
N LEU A 15 4.57 1.80 5.28
CA LEU A 15 4.00 3.06 5.76
C LEU A 15 2.54 2.88 6.19
N THR A 16 1.77 2.13 5.41
CA THR A 16 0.38 1.77 5.74
C THR A 16 0.35 0.91 7.00
N GLN A 17 1.23 -0.09 7.12
CA GLN A 17 1.36 -0.91 8.33
C GLN A 17 1.72 -0.10 9.58
N LEU A 18 2.59 0.91 9.45
CA LEU A 18 2.93 1.80 10.57
C LEU A 18 1.72 2.63 11.00
N HIS A 19 0.95 3.14 10.03
CA HIS A 19 -0.27 3.88 10.31
C HIS A 19 -1.30 3.01 11.07
N ASP A 20 -1.58 1.81 10.57
CA ASP A 20 -2.49 0.85 11.22
C ASP A 20 -2.02 0.46 12.63
N ALA A 21 -0.71 0.32 12.83
CA ALA A 21 -0.14 0.00 14.14
C ALA A 21 -0.32 1.15 15.15
N ILE A 22 -0.21 2.41 14.70
CA ILE A 22 -0.45 3.58 15.54
C ILE A 22 -1.93 3.71 15.89
N GLU A 23 -2.82 3.54 14.91
CA GLU A 23 -4.27 3.55 15.16
C GLU A 23 -4.67 2.46 16.16
N SER A 24 -4.16 1.24 15.96
CA SER A 24 -4.39 0.12 16.88
C SER A 24 -3.89 0.44 18.30
N LEU A 25 -2.71 1.06 18.45
CA LEU A 25 -2.20 1.47 19.75
C LEU A 25 -3.14 2.47 20.44
N LEU A 26 -3.62 3.49 19.72
CA LEU A 26 -4.55 4.49 20.26
C LEU A 26 -5.88 3.86 20.69
N VAL A 27 -6.41 2.92 19.90
CA VAL A 27 -7.63 2.19 20.24
C VAL A 27 -7.45 1.34 21.50
N ILE A 28 -6.30 0.66 21.64
CA ILE A 28 -5.98 -0.13 22.83
C ILE A 28 -5.86 0.80 24.04
N MET A 29 -5.23 1.98 23.91
CA MET A 29 -5.12 2.97 24.99
C MET A 29 -6.48 3.46 25.47
N SER A 30 -7.37 3.88 24.56
CA SER A 30 -8.70 4.34 24.95
C SER A 30 -9.53 3.22 25.58
N SER A 31 -9.48 2.02 25.01
CA SER A 31 -10.19 0.85 25.53
C SER A 31 -9.69 0.43 26.91
N SER A 32 -8.37 0.53 27.14
CA SER A 32 -7.75 0.27 28.43
C SER A 32 -8.22 1.25 29.51
N VAL A 33 -8.30 2.55 29.19
CA VAL A 33 -8.81 3.56 30.13
C VAL A 33 -10.29 3.29 30.44
N VAL A 34 -11.10 3.00 29.41
CA VAL A 34 -12.52 2.65 29.61
C VAL A 34 -12.65 1.42 30.49
N TYR A 35 -11.86 0.38 30.25
CA TYR A 35 -11.85 -0.85 31.06
C TYR A 35 -11.49 -0.55 32.53
N LEU A 36 -10.39 0.19 32.77
CA LEU A 36 -9.94 0.56 34.12
C LEU A 36 -10.97 1.40 34.89
N VAL A 37 -11.66 2.32 34.21
CA VAL A 37 -12.67 3.20 34.85
C VAL A 37 -13.99 2.47 35.09
N THR A 38 -14.34 1.51 34.24
CA THR A 38 -15.64 0.82 34.31
C THR A 38 -15.63 -0.42 35.20
N ARG A 39 -14.48 -1.10 35.34
CA ARG A 39 -14.32 -2.36 36.08
C ARG A 39 -13.62 -2.22 37.43
N ASN A 40 -13.18 -1.02 37.82
CA ASN A 40 -12.55 -0.82 39.13
C ASN A 40 -13.53 -0.97 40.31
N SER A 41 -12.97 -1.36 41.44
CA SER A 41 -13.62 -1.38 42.74
C SER A 41 -13.30 -0.10 43.53
N PHE A 42 -14.24 0.37 44.35
CA PHE A 42 -14.02 1.51 45.24
C PHE A 42 -13.34 1.02 46.52
N ARG A 43 -12.07 1.40 46.72
CA ARG A 43 -11.33 1.10 47.95
C ARG A 43 -11.59 2.18 49.00
N GLN A 44 -12.02 1.78 50.19
CA GLN A 44 -12.13 2.69 51.33
C GLN A 44 -10.73 3.11 51.79
N VAL A 45 -10.45 4.41 51.75
CA VAL A 45 -9.16 4.98 52.20
C VAL A 45 -9.24 5.51 53.64
N ASN A 46 -10.41 6.03 54.04
CA ASN A 46 -10.68 6.50 55.40
C ASN A 46 -11.86 5.72 56.01
N PRO A 47 -11.69 5.07 57.18
CA PRO A 47 -12.76 4.34 57.85
C PRO A 47 -13.95 5.20 58.30
N ASP A 48 -13.75 6.51 58.52
CA ASP A 48 -14.79 7.43 59.00
C ASP A 48 -15.76 7.89 57.90
N ILE A 49 -15.42 7.63 56.63
CA ILE A 49 -16.24 8.01 55.47
C ILE A 49 -16.74 6.71 54.81
N PRO A 50 -18.04 6.39 54.89
CA PRO A 50 -18.59 5.21 54.25
C PRO A 50 -18.64 5.38 52.73
N ILE A 51 -18.40 4.29 51.98
CA ILE A 51 -18.51 4.27 50.53
C ILE A 51 -19.99 4.46 50.14
N THR A 52 -20.33 5.58 49.51
CA THR A 52 -21.70 5.95 49.13
C THR A 52 -22.13 5.44 47.75
N LYS A 53 -21.19 4.90 46.97
CA LYS A 53 -21.43 4.35 45.63
C LYS A 53 -20.91 2.92 45.55
N ILE A 54 -21.82 1.97 45.40
CA ILE A 54 -21.49 0.57 45.12
C ILE A 54 -21.84 0.34 43.65
N ARG A 55 -20.89 -0.18 42.87
CA ARG A 55 -21.12 -0.51 41.46
C ARG A 55 -21.92 -1.82 41.38
N PRO A 56 -22.74 -2.03 40.34
CA PRO A 56 -23.40 -3.32 40.16
C PRO A 56 -22.37 -4.46 40.12
N PRO A 57 -22.60 -5.59 40.82
CA PRO A 57 -21.64 -6.68 40.94
C PRO A 57 -21.32 -7.36 39.59
N ASP A 58 -22.18 -7.20 38.59
CA ASP A 58 -21.98 -7.68 37.21
C ASP A 58 -20.92 -6.86 36.44
N LYS A 59 -20.59 -5.66 36.95
CA LYS A 59 -19.64 -4.72 36.34
C LYS A 59 -18.33 -4.60 37.13
N GLU A 60 -18.14 -5.40 38.16
CA GLU A 60 -16.94 -5.42 38.99
C GLU A 60 -16.20 -6.74 38.80
N ASP A 61 -14.92 -6.67 38.44
CA ASP A 61 -14.11 -7.87 38.29
C ASP A 61 -13.46 -8.20 39.64
N ALA A 62 -13.28 -9.50 39.92
CA ALA A 62 -12.55 -9.93 41.12
C ALA A 62 -11.14 -9.32 41.13
N PRO A 63 -10.58 -8.95 42.31
CA PRO A 63 -9.31 -8.21 42.38
C PRO A 63 -8.14 -8.97 41.72
N ASP A 64 -8.13 -10.30 41.82
CA ASP A 64 -7.12 -11.13 41.17
C ASP A 64 -7.20 -11.09 39.63
N VAL A 65 -8.43 -11.18 39.09
CA VAL A 65 -8.70 -11.09 37.65
C VAL A 65 -8.38 -9.69 37.12
N PHE A 66 -8.71 -8.65 37.89
CA PHE A 66 -8.42 -7.27 37.53
C PHE A 66 -6.91 -7.00 37.48
N GLU A 67 -6.13 -7.49 38.45
CA GLU A 67 -4.66 -7.38 38.41
C GLU A 67 -4.05 -8.17 37.24
N ALA A 68 -4.58 -9.35 36.92
CA ALA A 68 -4.14 -10.13 35.76
C ALA A 68 -4.40 -9.37 34.44
N ASN A 69 -5.62 -8.86 34.25
CA ASN A 69 -6.01 -8.11 33.05
C ASN A 69 -5.20 -6.81 32.90
N LYS A 70 -4.89 -6.12 34.00
CA LYS A 70 -3.99 -4.95 33.96
C LYS A 70 -2.60 -5.30 33.44
N ARG A 71 -2.03 -6.43 33.88
CA ARG A 71 -0.71 -6.88 33.41
C ARG A 71 -0.74 -7.24 31.93
N GLU A 72 -1.83 -7.88 31.47
CA GLU A 72 -2.05 -8.17 30.05
C GLU A 72 -2.13 -6.88 29.22
N LEU A 73 -2.93 -5.90 29.62
CA LEU A 73 -3.05 -4.61 28.94
C LEU A 73 -1.71 -3.90 28.83
N VAL A 74 -0.94 -3.83 29.92
CA VAL A 74 0.40 -3.21 29.90
C VAL A 74 1.34 -3.96 28.96
N ASN A 75 1.28 -5.29 28.95
CA ASN A 75 2.10 -6.09 28.05
C ASN A 75 1.72 -5.87 26.57
N ASP A 76 0.43 -5.75 26.27
CA ASP A 76 -0.05 -5.44 24.91
C ASP A 76 0.43 -4.05 24.47
N LEU A 77 0.28 -3.02 25.31
CA LEU A 77 0.83 -1.68 25.03
C LEU A 77 2.34 -1.72 24.74
N ILE A 78 3.13 -2.42 25.56
CA ILE A 78 4.59 -2.51 25.38
C ILE A 78 4.93 -3.25 24.09
N THR A 79 4.22 -4.33 23.79
CA THR A 79 4.45 -5.13 22.59
C THR A 79 4.13 -4.32 21.34
N LYS A 80 3.01 -3.58 21.32
CA LYS A 80 2.64 -2.68 20.23
C LYS A 80 3.61 -1.51 20.07
N ALA A 81 4.07 -0.92 21.17
CA ALA A 81 5.07 0.15 21.11
C ALA A 81 6.41 -0.35 20.50
N LYS A 82 6.86 -1.55 20.84
CA LYS A 82 8.05 -2.18 20.24
C LYS A 82 7.83 -2.52 18.76
N GLN A 83 6.64 -2.96 18.38
CA GLN A 83 6.29 -3.20 16.98
C GLN A 83 6.40 -1.90 16.16
N ILE A 84 5.88 -0.79 16.69
CA ILE A 84 6.01 0.54 16.07
C ILE A 84 7.48 0.94 15.96
N GLU A 85 8.27 0.74 17.01
CA GLU A 85 9.71 1.05 16.98
C GLU A 85 10.45 0.24 15.90
N TYR A 86 10.13 -1.04 15.75
CA TYR A 86 10.68 -1.87 14.69
C TYR A 86 10.25 -1.38 13.30
N LEU A 87 8.97 -1.06 13.13
CA LEU A 87 8.45 -0.54 11.85
C LEU A 87 9.16 0.76 11.47
N ILE A 88 9.30 1.71 12.40
CA ILE A 88 10.06 2.97 12.17
C ILE A 88 11.49 2.69 11.71
N LYS A 89 12.19 1.72 12.32
CA LYS A 89 13.56 1.35 11.92
C LYS A 89 13.63 0.68 10.55
N SER A 90 12.52 0.06 10.11
CA SER A 90 12.42 -0.63 8.81
C SER A 90 11.99 0.28 7.67
N LEU A 91 11.57 1.53 7.97
CA LEU A 91 11.26 2.51 6.94
C LEU A 91 12.54 2.88 6.19
N PRO A 92 12.47 2.98 4.85
CA PRO A 92 13.59 3.53 4.08
C PRO A 92 13.84 4.99 4.49
N PRO A 93 15.10 5.45 4.47
CA PRO A 93 15.40 6.85 4.75
C PRO A 93 14.75 7.75 3.71
N PRO A 94 14.28 8.95 4.09
CA PRO A 94 13.71 9.89 3.15
C PRO A 94 14.82 10.42 2.21
N GLU A 95 14.65 10.20 0.91
CA GLU A 95 15.49 10.80 -0.14
C GLU A 95 14.97 12.20 -0.49
N PRO A 96 15.85 13.17 -0.83
CA PRO A 96 15.41 14.46 -1.31
C PRO A 96 14.73 14.33 -2.69
N GLU A 97 13.67 15.12 -2.92
CA GLU A 97 12.83 15.03 -4.13
C GLU A 97 13.64 15.14 -5.44
N SER A 98 14.70 15.96 -5.45
CA SER A 98 15.57 16.12 -6.62
C SER A 98 16.33 14.85 -6.99
N GLU A 99 16.81 14.10 -6.00
CA GLU A 99 17.53 12.83 -6.22
C GLU A 99 16.54 11.73 -6.61
N GLN A 100 15.37 11.70 -5.98
CA GLN A 100 14.30 10.78 -6.33
C GLN A 100 13.82 11.00 -7.79
N ALA A 101 13.62 12.26 -8.20
CA ALA A 101 13.24 12.60 -9.56
C ALA A 101 14.33 12.22 -10.57
N ALA A 102 15.61 12.50 -10.26
CA ALA A 102 16.73 12.10 -11.12
C ALA A 102 16.82 10.58 -11.28
N ARG A 103 16.63 9.82 -10.19
CA ARG A 103 16.58 8.36 -10.21
C ARG A 103 15.45 7.86 -11.12
N LEU A 104 14.25 8.43 -10.99
CA LEU A 104 13.10 8.05 -11.84
C LEU A 104 13.36 8.31 -13.33
N VAL A 105 13.99 9.43 -13.68
CA VAL A 105 14.35 9.74 -15.08
C VAL A 105 15.38 8.75 -15.63
N SER A 106 16.42 8.42 -14.84
CA SER A 106 17.40 7.40 -15.22
C SER A 106 16.72 6.06 -15.47
N LEU A 107 15.80 5.69 -14.57
CA LEU A 107 15.08 4.44 -14.63
C LEU A 107 14.15 4.34 -15.85
N GLU A 108 13.48 5.44 -16.20
CA GLU A 108 12.65 5.51 -17.39
C GLU A 108 13.50 5.33 -18.66
N ALA A 109 14.69 5.93 -18.71
CA ALA A 109 15.62 5.76 -19.82
C ALA A 109 16.08 4.30 -19.96
N GLU A 110 16.44 3.65 -18.84
CA GLU A 110 16.80 2.22 -18.81
C GLU A 110 15.65 1.33 -19.27
N MET A 111 14.41 1.61 -18.81
CA MET A 111 13.22 0.88 -19.26
C MET A 111 12.97 1.03 -20.77
N LYS A 112 13.13 2.24 -21.32
CA LYS A 112 12.99 2.48 -22.76
C LYS A 112 14.00 1.69 -23.57
N LEU A 113 15.26 1.66 -23.12
CA LEU A 113 16.31 0.90 -23.79
C LEU A 113 16.05 -0.61 -23.71
N ALA A 114 15.71 -1.14 -22.53
CA ALA A 114 15.39 -2.56 -22.36
C ALA A 114 14.18 -2.99 -23.21
N ASN A 115 13.15 -2.14 -23.33
CA ASN A 115 11.98 -2.42 -24.15
C ASN A 115 12.31 -2.46 -25.65
N GLU A 116 13.23 -1.60 -26.12
CA GLU A 116 13.67 -1.61 -27.51
C GLU A 116 14.49 -2.86 -27.84
N GLU A 117 15.42 -3.24 -26.95
CA GLU A 117 16.16 -4.50 -27.09
C GLU A 117 15.24 -5.71 -27.10
N TYR A 118 14.21 -5.71 -26.23
CA TYR A 118 13.17 -6.74 -26.21
C TYR A 118 12.39 -6.81 -27.53
N ARG A 119 11.96 -5.67 -28.09
CA ARG A 119 11.31 -5.60 -29.40
C ARG A 119 12.20 -6.18 -30.50
N GLN A 120 13.47 -5.81 -30.53
CA GLN A 120 14.41 -6.32 -31.53
C GLN A 120 14.62 -7.83 -31.40
N ALA A 121 14.72 -8.35 -30.18
CA ALA A 121 14.81 -9.79 -29.94
C ALA A 121 13.55 -10.53 -30.41
N LEU A 122 12.36 -9.99 -30.16
CA LEU A 122 11.11 -10.54 -30.65
C LEU A 122 11.02 -10.52 -32.18
N ASP A 123 11.44 -9.44 -32.82
CA ASP A 123 11.44 -9.35 -34.28
C ASP A 123 12.37 -10.38 -34.91
N ARG A 124 13.55 -10.61 -34.33
CA ARG A 124 14.47 -11.69 -34.75
C ARG A 124 13.83 -13.06 -34.57
N ALA A 125 13.22 -13.32 -33.41
CA ALA A 125 12.55 -14.58 -33.13
C ALA A 125 11.38 -14.85 -34.10
N ARG A 126 10.57 -13.83 -34.40
CA ARG A 126 9.47 -13.91 -35.37
C ARG A 126 9.97 -14.22 -36.77
N ARG A 127 11.03 -13.54 -37.23
CA ARG A 127 11.63 -13.81 -38.54
C ARG A 127 12.14 -15.24 -38.65
N LEU A 128 12.85 -15.72 -37.63
CA LEU A 128 13.32 -17.10 -37.59
C LEU A 128 12.16 -18.10 -37.58
N HIS A 129 11.12 -17.83 -36.80
CA HIS A 129 9.92 -18.67 -36.76
C HIS A 129 9.24 -18.77 -38.13
N THR A 130 9.10 -17.66 -38.85
CA THR A 130 8.58 -17.66 -40.22
C THR A 130 9.46 -18.49 -41.16
N GLN A 131 10.78 -18.32 -41.11
CA GLN A 131 11.72 -19.09 -41.95
C GLN A 131 11.65 -20.59 -41.68
N VAL A 132 11.58 -20.99 -40.40
CA VAL A 132 11.43 -22.41 -40.01
C VAL A 132 10.06 -22.94 -40.46
N GLY A 133 8.99 -22.15 -40.31
CA GLY A 133 7.66 -22.50 -40.79
C GLY A 133 7.60 -22.72 -42.30
N GLU A 134 8.20 -21.81 -43.08
CA GLU A 134 8.29 -21.92 -44.55
C GLU A 134 9.11 -23.14 -44.97
N ALA A 135 10.25 -23.39 -44.33
CA ALA A 135 11.07 -24.57 -44.61
C ALA A 135 10.32 -25.87 -44.33
N LEU A 136 9.61 -25.96 -43.20
CA LEU A 136 8.77 -27.11 -42.87
C LEU A 136 7.61 -27.27 -43.87
N GLN A 137 6.97 -26.18 -44.27
CA GLN A 137 5.89 -26.21 -45.26
C GLN A 137 6.36 -26.69 -46.63
N LEU A 138 7.55 -26.25 -47.07
CA LEU A 138 8.18 -26.70 -48.31
C LEU A 138 8.50 -28.20 -48.25
N MET A 139 9.11 -28.66 -47.16
CA MET A 139 9.38 -30.09 -46.95
C MET A 139 8.08 -30.91 -46.95
N LEU A 140 6.99 -30.40 -46.37
CA LEU A 140 5.70 -31.08 -46.37
C LEU A 140 5.08 -31.13 -47.78
N SER A 141 5.15 -30.05 -48.55
CA SER A 141 4.63 -29.98 -49.91
C SER A 141 5.43 -30.82 -50.91
N ASP A 142 6.74 -30.97 -50.71
CA ASP A 142 7.59 -31.86 -51.52
C ASP A 142 7.22 -33.33 -51.27
N VAL A 143 6.89 -33.68 -50.02
CA VAL A 143 6.37 -35.01 -49.67
C VAL A 143 4.99 -35.23 -50.30
N GLU A 144 4.07 -34.26 -50.23
CA GLU A 144 2.76 -34.38 -50.88
C GLU A 144 2.86 -34.51 -52.40
N SER A 145 3.72 -33.73 -53.06
CA SER A 145 3.90 -33.81 -54.53
C SER A 145 4.60 -35.10 -54.98
N SER A 146 5.46 -35.68 -54.13
CA SER A 146 6.00 -37.04 -54.36
C SER A 146 5.00 -38.16 -54.05
N ALA A 147 3.97 -37.89 -53.24
CA ALA A 147 2.92 -38.86 -52.87
C ALA A 147 1.68 -38.79 -53.76
N THR A 148 1.38 -37.67 -54.41
CA THR A 148 0.21 -37.52 -55.32
C THR A 148 0.54 -37.94 -56.75
N GLY A 149 1.03 -39.16 -56.91
CA GLY A 149 0.53 -40.04 -57.94
C GLY A 149 -0.66 -40.79 -57.34
N THR A 150 -1.88 -40.35 -57.67
CA THR A 150 -3.21 -40.88 -57.27
C THR A 150 -3.92 -40.14 -56.12
N GLY A 151 -5.05 -39.49 -56.43
CA GLY A 151 -6.23 -39.48 -55.55
C GLY A 151 -6.62 -38.18 -54.84
N ASP A 152 -7.50 -37.43 -55.50
CA ASP A 152 -8.73 -36.79 -54.99
C ASP A 152 -8.78 -35.79 -53.81
N LYS A 153 -9.53 -34.73 -54.10
CA LYS A 153 -10.00 -33.64 -53.24
C LYS A 153 -10.87 -34.16 -52.07
N LYS A 154 -10.63 -33.69 -50.84
CA LYS A 154 -11.72 -33.28 -49.91
C LYS A 154 -11.25 -32.31 -48.83
N THR A 155 -12.09 -31.30 -48.65
CA THR A 155 -12.09 -30.26 -47.63
C THR A 155 -12.15 -30.78 -46.19
N LEU A 156 -11.43 -30.16 -45.25
CA LEU A 156 -11.90 -30.03 -43.86
C LEU A 156 -11.32 -28.80 -43.15
N SER A 157 -12.26 -27.97 -42.69
CA SER A 157 -12.11 -26.84 -41.76
C SER A 157 -11.32 -27.20 -40.50
N THR A 158 -10.45 -26.31 -40.02
CA THR A 158 -10.26 -26.08 -38.58
C THR A 158 -9.91 -24.62 -38.33
N GLN A 159 -10.79 -23.96 -37.59
CA GLN A 159 -10.67 -22.63 -37.02
C GLN A 159 -9.50 -22.57 -36.03
N SER A 160 -8.71 -21.51 -36.05
CA SER A 160 -8.06 -21.00 -34.84
C SER A 160 -8.09 -19.46 -34.86
N ALA A 161 -8.48 -18.93 -33.71
CA ALA A 161 -9.01 -17.60 -33.51
C ALA A 161 -8.00 -16.46 -33.73
N PRO A 162 -8.45 -15.26 -34.11
CA PRO A 162 -7.65 -14.05 -33.97
C PRO A 162 -7.67 -13.62 -32.50
N THR A 163 -6.65 -14.01 -31.72
CA THR A 163 -6.39 -13.30 -30.46
C THR A 163 -5.74 -11.97 -30.81
N GLN A 164 -6.56 -10.93 -30.88
CA GLN A 164 -6.09 -9.56 -30.90
C GLN A 164 -5.18 -9.31 -29.70
N PRO A 165 -4.05 -8.62 -29.85
CA PRO A 165 -3.52 -7.87 -28.73
C PRO A 165 -4.54 -6.75 -28.47
N SER A 166 -5.20 -6.80 -27.32
CA SER A 166 -5.96 -5.69 -26.79
C SER A 166 -5.11 -4.43 -26.90
N LEU A 167 -5.56 -3.51 -27.77
CA LEU A 167 -5.22 -2.11 -27.68
C LEU A 167 -5.44 -1.71 -26.22
N ILE A 168 -4.36 -1.47 -25.50
CA ILE A 168 -4.43 -0.53 -24.39
C ILE A 168 -4.72 0.79 -25.09
N THR A 169 -6.00 1.12 -25.16
CA THR A 169 -6.47 2.48 -25.32
C THR A 169 -5.80 3.26 -24.20
N ILE A 170 -4.69 3.92 -24.53
CA ILE A 170 -4.26 5.09 -23.78
C ILE A 170 -5.41 6.05 -23.96
N CYS A 171 -6.23 6.18 -22.92
CA CYS A 171 -7.18 7.26 -22.80
C CYS A 171 -6.39 8.55 -23.02
N HIS A 172 -6.63 9.17 -24.17
CA HIS A 172 -6.47 10.60 -24.33
C HIS A 172 -7.47 11.22 -23.35
N CYS A 173 -7.03 11.53 -22.13
CA CYS A 173 -7.77 12.46 -21.29
C CYS A 173 -7.46 13.85 -21.83
N ASP A 174 -8.48 14.45 -22.42
CA ASP A 174 -8.60 15.88 -22.63
C ASP A 174 -7.96 16.65 -21.48
N SER A 175 -6.96 17.46 -21.84
CA SER A 175 -6.81 18.78 -21.22
C SER A 175 -8.14 19.50 -21.45
N ASP A 176 -8.85 19.80 -20.36
CA ASP A 176 -9.80 20.90 -20.19
C ASP A 176 -10.91 20.47 -19.22
N LYS A 177 -10.58 20.45 -17.91
CA LYS A 177 -11.52 20.64 -16.77
C LYS A 177 -10.83 20.45 -15.41
N TYR A 178 -9.91 21.35 -15.07
CA TYR A 178 -9.58 21.66 -13.68
C TYR A 178 -9.27 23.16 -13.54
N GLU A 179 -10.12 24.01 -14.13
CA GLU A 179 -10.41 25.32 -13.53
C GLU A 179 -11.61 25.10 -12.60
N LEU A 180 -11.56 25.66 -11.38
CA LEU A 180 -12.60 25.68 -10.32
C LEU A 180 -12.33 24.88 -9.03
N LEU A 181 -11.07 24.64 -8.62
CA LEU A 181 -10.76 24.32 -7.21
C LEU A 181 -9.48 25.00 -6.66
N GLU A 182 -9.07 26.13 -7.24
CA GLU A 182 -7.96 26.96 -6.74
C GLU A 182 -8.40 28.29 -6.10
N GLU A 183 -9.51 28.32 -5.34
CA GLU A 183 -9.93 29.55 -4.64
C GLU A 183 -10.20 29.40 -3.13
N VAL A 184 -9.73 28.33 -2.48
CA VAL A 184 -9.97 28.16 -1.03
C VAL A 184 -8.71 28.01 -0.16
N TRP A 185 -7.53 27.86 -0.76
CA TRP A 185 -6.28 27.64 0.02
C TRP A 185 -5.21 28.74 -0.08
N THR A 186 -5.52 29.89 -0.70
CA THR A 186 -4.59 31.02 -0.84
C THR A 186 -5.01 32.27 -0.05
N ASN A 187 -5.80 32.13 1.02
CA ASN A 187 -6.08 33.23 1.95
C ASN A 187 -5.17 33.17 3.21
N PRO A 188 -4.05 33.92 3.25
CA PRO A 188 -3.13 33.96 4.39
C PRO A 188 -3.68 34.67 5.64
N LEU A 189 -4.94 35.12 5.63
CA LEU A 189 -5.57 35.77 6.78
C LEU A 189 -6.33 34.80 7.71
N GLY A 190 -6.52 33.54 7.31
CA GLY A 190 -7.21 32.54 8.13
C GLY A 190 -6.30 31.85 9.18
N LEU A 191 -5.00 31.73 8.91
CA LEU A 191 -4.08 31.04 9.81
C LEU A 191 -3.67 31.86 11.04
N SER A 192 -3.81 33.20 10.98
CA SER A 192 -3.49 34.06 12.14
C SER A 192 -4.57 34.04 13.22
N ILE A 193 -5.80 33.63 12.90
CA ILE A 193 -6.89 33.55 13.89
C ILE A 193 -6.80 32.26 14.71
N LEU A 194 -6.34 31.15 14.13
CA LEU A 194 -6.31 29.86 14.83
C LEU A 194 -5.11 29.70 15.80
N ILE A 195 -4.02 30.44 15.60
CA ILE A 195 -2.84 30.37 16.49
C ILE A 195 -3.02 31.24 17.76
N GLN A 196 -3.93 32.22 17.73
CA GLN A 196 -4.18 33.11 18.88
C GLN A 196 -5.05 32.45 19.98
N GLU A 197 -5.72 31.33 19.69
CA GLU A 197 -6.71 30.71 20.60
C GLU A 197 -6.17 29.51 21.40
N ILE A 198 -4.94 29.06 21.13
CA ILE A 198 -4.34 27.87 21.79
C ILE A 198 -3.35 28.23 22.91
N ASN A 199 -2.99 29.51 23.13
CA ASN A 199 -2.09 29.87 24.24
C ASN A 199 -2.31 31.26 24.86
N PRO A 200 -3.23 31.41 25.82
CA PRO A 200 -3.42 32.68 26.54
C PRO A 200 -2.41 32.94 27.68
N SER A 201 -1.36 32.12 27.91
CA SER A 201 -0.56 32.19 29.14
C SER A 201 0.94 32.47 28.98
N ALA A 202 1.39 33.03 27.85
CA ALA A 202 2.81 33.34 27.63
C ALA A 202 3.14 34.85 27.56
N ASN A 203 2.37 35.70 28.24
CA ASN A 203 2.72 37.13 28.36
C ASN A 203 2.70 37.59 29.82
N VAL A 204 3.78 37.26 30.54
CA VAL A 204 4.18 38.00 31.74
C VAL A 204 5.37 38.87 31.31
N PRO A 205 5.21 40.21 31.22
CA PRO A 205 6.33 41.09 30.97
C PRO A 205 7.24 41.13 32.21
N ALA A 206 8.55 40.93 31.97
CA ALA A 206 9.57 41.21 32.96
C ALA A 206 9.67 42.72 33.19
N ASP A 207 9.56 43.12 34.46
CA ASP A 207 10.10 44.37 35.00
C ASP A 207 11.63 44.29 35.07
#